data_AF-A0A352BG96-F1
#
_entry.id   AF-A0A352BG96-F1
#
_cell.length_a   1.000
_cell.length_b   1.000
_cell.length_c   1.000
_cell.angle_alpha   90.00
_cell.angle_beta   90.00
_cell.angle_gamma   90.00
#
_symmetry.space_group_name_H-M   'P 1'
#
loop_
_entity.id
_entity.type
_entity.pdbx_description
1 polymer ?
#
loop_
_entity_poly.entity_id
_entity_poly.type
_entity_poly.pdbx_seq_one_letter_code
_entity_poly.pdbx_strand_id
1 'polypeptide(L)'
;MIYLDNAATTKIFDSVNKKIADINENFYFNPSALYSKAVEVKKMLESAREELAKNMGTTGEHIIFTSGATESNNTALNGFLTGKKDAEYIFSSGEHPSVFAGANNLKMQNKTILFVPLKKDSTVDIEKLKSMLTENTHYVSILHVSNETGA
;
A
#
# COMPACT_ATOMS: atom_id res chain seq x y z
N MET A 1 -11.89 17.20 -24.48
CA MET A 1 -12.44 16.29 -23.47
C MET A 1 -12.02 16.80 -22.11
N ILE A 2 -12.96 16.95 -21.17
CA ILE A 2 -12.67 17.36 -19.79
C ILE A 2 -12.75 16.09 -18.94
N TYR A 3 -11.67 15.75 -18.23
CA TYR A 3 -11.58 14.57 -17.38
C TYR A 3 -11.50 15.02 -15.91
N LEU A 4 -12.48 14.62 -15.11
CA LEU A 4 -12.64 15.04 -13.71
C LEU A 4 -12.65 13.84 -12.74
N ASP A 5 -12.01 12.73 -13.12
CA ASP A 5 -11.97 11.49 -12.34
C ASP A 5 -10.51 11.07 -12.02
N ASN A 6 -9.72 12.05 -11.56
CA ASN A 6 -8.30 11.84 -11.26
C ASN A 6 -8.06 11.00 -10.00
N ALA A 7 -9.07 10.86 -9.14
CA ALA A 7 -9.02 9.97 -7.98
C ALA A 7 -9.03 8.48 -8.40
N ALA A 8 -9.68 8.14 -9.53
CA ALA A 8 -9.67 6.78 -10.07
C ALA A 8 -8.35 6.45 -10.80
N THR A 9 -7.87 7.35 -11.66
CA THR A 9 -6.57 7.23 -12.34
C THR A 9 -6.12 8.56 -12.94
N THR A 10 -4.84 8.69 -13.28
CA THR A 10 -4.28 9.92 -13.84
C THR A 10 -3.58 9.69 -15.17
N LYS A 11 -3.55 10.72 -16.03
CA LYS A 11 -2.70 10.69 -17.23
C LYS A 11 -1.25 10.72 -16.77
N ILE A 12 -0.49 9.70 -17.14
CA ILE A 12 0.96 9.65 -16.97
C ILE A 12 1.64 10.85 -17.62
N PHE A 13 2.65 11.42 -16.95
CA PHE A 13 3.43 12.52 -17.51
C PHE A 13 4.22 12.06 -18.74
N ASP A 14 4.36 12.93 -19.74
CA ASP A 14 5.08 12.61 -20.98
C ASP A 14 6.55 12.24 -20.72
N SER A 15 7.18 12.82 -19.69
CA SER A 15 8.53 12.47 -19.24
C SER A 15 8.62 11.03 -18.76
N VAL A 16 7.63 10.56 -17.99
CA VAL A 16 7.56 9.18 -17.49
C VAL A 16 7.31 8.22 -18.65
N ASN A 17 6.39 8.56 -19.57
CA ASN A 17 6.17 7.77 -20.79
C ASN A 17 7.44 7.56 -21.60
N LYS A 18 8.21 8.64 -21.84
CA LYS A 18 9.50 8.56 -22.54
C LYS A 18 10.47 7.64 -21.81
N LYS A 19 10.52 7.71 -20.47
CA LYS A 19 11.41 6.85 -19.69
C LYS A 19 10.99 5.38 -19.74
N ILE A 20 9.70 5.08 -19.69
CA ILE A 20 9.18 3.71 -19.84
C ILE A 20 9.54 3.15 -21.22
N ALA A 21 9.36 3.93 -22.28
CA ALA A 21 9.73 3.53 -23.63
C ALA A 21 11.23 3.22 -23.73
N ASP A 22 12.09 4.11 -23.22
CA ASP A 22 13.54 3.91 -23.17
C ASP A 22 13.94 2.66 -22.37
N ILE A 23 13.29 2.39 -21.23
CA ILE A 23 13.56 1.17 -20.45
C ILE A 23 13.22 -0.08 -21.26
N ASN A 24 12.07 -0.11 -21.94
CA ASN A 24 11.65 -1.26 -22.72
C ASN A 24 12.50 -1.48 -23.98
N GLU A 25 13.02 -0.41 -24.59
CA GLU A 25 13.84 -0.49 -25.80
C GLU A 25 15.31 -0.79 -25.49
N ASN A 26 15.89 -0.14 -24.48
CA ASN A 26 17.34 -0.13 -24.25
C ASN A 26 17.78 -0.88 -22.98
N PHE A 27 16.86 -1.15 -22.03
CA PHE A 27 17.19 -1.67 -20.70
C PHE A 27 16.33 -2.88 -20.29
N TYR A 28 15.89 -3.70 -21.24
CA TYR A 28 15.04 -4.90 -21.03
C TYR A 28 15.75 -6.08 -20.32
N PHE A 29 16.96 -5.88 -19.80
CA PHE A 29 17.79 -6.93 -19.20
C PHE A 29 17.28 -7.34 -17.81
N ASN A 30 17.44 -8.62 -17.47
CA ASN A 30 17.02 -9.14 -16.17
C ASN A 30 17.94 -8.61 -15.04
N PRO A 31 17.44 -7.81 -14.07
CA PRO A 31 18.25 -7.23 -13.00
C PRO A 31 18.84 -8.25 -12.02
N SER A 32 18.39 -9.51 -12.05
CA SER A 32 18.93 -10.60 -11.24
C SER A 32 20.17 -11.27 -11.86
N ALA A 33 20.52 -10.94 -13.10
CA ALA A 33 21.70 -11.49 -13.77
C ALA A 33 22.98 -10.69 -13.45
N LEU A 34 24.15 -11.30 -13.68
CA LEU A 34 25.45 -10.76 -13.26
C LEU A 34 26.25 -10.08 -14.39
N TYR A 35 25.77 -10.10 -15.64
CA TYR A 35 26.47 -9.44 -16.74
C TYR A 35 26.32 -7.91 -16.66
N SER A 36 27.25 -7.18 -17.26
CA SER A 36 27.38 -5.73 -17.12
C SER A 36 26.06 -4.96 -17.33
N LYS A 37 25.30 -5.30 -18.38
CA LYS A 37 24.01 -4.66 -18.67
C LYS A 37 22.91 -4.96 -17.66
N ALA A 38 22.85 -6.17 -17.10
CA ALA A 38 21.93 -6.49 -16.01
C ALA A 38 22.29 -5.73 -14.72
N VAL A 39 23.58 -5.60 -14.42
CA VAL A 39 24.06 -4.81 -13.27
C VAL A 39 23.71 -3.33 -13.42
N GLU A 40 23.74 -2.79 -14.64
CA GLU A 40 23.28 -1.44 -14.95
C GLU A 40 21.78 -1.26 -14.61
N VAL A 41 20.91 -2.17 -15.05
CA VAL A 41 19.47 -2.14 -14.73
C VAL A 41 19.23 -2.29 -13.23
N LYS A 42 19.96 -3.18 -12.55
CA LYS A 42 19.87 -3.33 -11.09
C LYS A 42 20.20 -2.01 -10.37
N LYS A 43 21.25 -1.31 -10.80
CA LYS A 43 21.60 0.01 -10.23
C LYS A 43 20.50 1.05 -10.46
N MET A 44 19.83 1.03 -11.61
CA MET A 44 18.69 1.92 -11.87
C MET A 44 17.53 1.65 -10.91
N LEU A 45 17.19 0.37 -10.69
CA LEU A 45 16.13 -0.02 -9.76
C LEU A 45 16.45 0.40 -8.32
N GLU A 46 17.68 0.16 -7.86
CA GLU A 46 18.10 0.56 -6.51
C GLU A 46 18.16 2.08 -6.35
N SER A 47 18.56 2.82 -7.39
CA SER A 47 18.51 4.29 -7.37
C SER A 47 17.09 4.82 -7.21
N ALA A 48 16.12 4.22 -7.93
CA ALA A 48 14.71 4.56 -7.77
C ALA A 48 14.19 4.21 -6.36
N ARG A 49 14.65 3.10 -5.78
CA ARG A 49 14.31 2.70 -4.41
C ARG A 49 14.81 3.72 -3.39
N GLU A 50 16.06 4.15 -3.49
CA GLU A 50 16.64 5.12 -2.56
C GLU A 50 16.00 6.52 -2.69
N GLU A 51 15.64 6.94 -3.90
CA GLU A 51 14.90 8.19 -4.09
C GLU A 51 13.53 8.16 -3.40
N LEU A 52 12.78 7.07 -3.54
CA LEU A 52 11.51 6.87 -2.85
C LEU A 52 11.69 6.84 -1.33
N ALA A 53 12.69 6.09 -0.85
CA ALA A 53 12.99 5.99 0.57
C ALA A 53 13.28 7.37 1.18
N LYS A 54 14.10 8.18 0.51
CA LYS A 54 14.38 9.57 0.93
C LYS A 54 13.11 10.42 1.00
N ASN A 55 12.26 10.35 -0.02
CA ASN A 55 11.01 11.11 -0.06
C ASN A 55 10.02 10.69 1.03
N MET A 56 10.06 9.41 1.44
CA MET A 56 9.22 8.86 2.50
C MET A 56 9.87 8.92 3.90
N GLY A 57 11.11 9.43 4.02
CA GLY A 57 11.82 9.50 5.30
C GLY A 57 12.20 8.13 5.88
N THR A 58 12.49 7.15 5.03
CA THR A 58 12.88 5.77 5.41
C THR A 58 14.16 5.33 4.69
N THR A 59 14.56 4.08 4.84
CA THR A 59 15.71 3.45 4.14
C THR A 59 15.23 2.59 2.97
N GLY A 60 16.08 2.38 1.96
CA GLY A 60 15.78 1.53 0.81
C GLY A 60 15.34 0.11 1.21
N GLU A 61 15.91 -0.45 2.27
CA GLU A 61 15.57 -1.79 2.81
C GLU A 61 14.11 -1.93 3.23
N HIS A 62 13.43 -0.83 3.56
CA HIS A 62 12.01 -0.81 3.93
C HIS A 62 11.07 -0.63 2.73
N ILE A 63 11.58 -0.45 1.50
CA ILE A 63 10.77 -0.26 0.30
C ILE A 63 10.68 -1.56 -0.49
N ILE A 64 9.47 -2.08 -0.64
CA ILE A 64 9.16 -3.22 -1.50
C ILE A 64 8.32 -2.73 -2.68
N PHE A 65 8.74 -3.05 -3.90
CA PHE A 65 7.96 -2.78 -5.11
C PHE A 65 6.93 -3.88 -5.33
N THR A 66 5.68 -3.49 -5.60
CA THR A 66 4.56 -4.37 -5.96
C THR A 66 3.93 -3.85 -7.25
N SER A 67 2.96 -4.58 -7.81
CA SER A 67 2.19 -4.14 -8.98
C SER A 67 1.19 -3.01 -8.71
N GLY A 68 0.92 -2.69 -7.43
CA GLY A 68 0.03 -1.60 -7.04
C GLY A 68 -0.52 -1.72 -5.62
N ALA A 69 -1.34 -0.75 -5.23
CA ALA A 69 -1.86 -0.63 -3.87
C ALA A 69 -2.65 -1.86 -3.39
N THR A 70 -3.45 -2.49 -4.27
CA THR A 70 -4.19 -3.72 -3.92
C THR A 70 -3.26 -4.86 -3.51
N GLU A 71 -2.17 -5.08 -4.25
CA GLU A 71 -1.17 -6.10 -3.91
C GLU A 71 -0.41 -5.72 -2.63
N SER A 72 -0.02 -4.44 -2.47
CA SER A 72 0.63 -3.96 -1.25
C SER A 72 -0.24 -4.16 0.00
N ASN A 73 -1.51 -3.81 -0.08
CA ASN A 73 -2.48 -3.97 1.02
C ASN A 73 -2.61 -5.44 1.41
N ASN A 74 -2.75 -6.35 0.43
CA ASN A 74 -2.86 -7.77 0.70
C ASN A 74 -1.55 -8.36 1.22
N THR A 75 -0.39 -7.92 0.71
CA THR A 75 0.92 -8.33 1.20
C THR A 75 1.10 -7.94 2.67
N ALA A 76 0.76 -6.70 3.03
CA ALA A 76 0.81 -6.23 4.42
C ALA A 76 -0.12 -7.05 5.31
N LEU A 77 -1.40 -7.18 4.95
CA LEU A 77 -2.37 -7.93 5.75
C LEU A 77 -1.97 -9.40 5.94
N ASN A 78 -1.51 -10.04 4.86
CA ASN A 78 -1.07 -11.43 4.93
C ASN A 78 0.21 -11.60 5.76
N GLY A 79 1.11 -10.62 5.76
CA GLY A 79 2.30 -10.61 6.61
C GLY A 79 1.97 -10.60 8.11
N PHE A 80 0.86 -9.96 8.49
CA PHE A 80 0.40 -9.88 9.89
C PHE A 80 -0.62 -10.98 10.28
N LEU A 81 -0.86 -11.99 9.43
CA LEU A 81 -1.77 -13.11 9.73
C LEU A 81 -1.31 -14.00 10.92
N THR A 82 -0.05 -13.89 11.30
CA THR A 82 0.62 -14.76 12.28
C THR A 82 0.28 -14.44 13.74
N GLY A 83 -0.59 -13.47 13.99
CA GLY A 83 -1.08 -13.16 15.34
C GLY A 83 -1.71 -14.38 16.03
N LYS A 84 -1.71 -14.33 17.37
CA LYS A 84 -2.33 -15.34 18.24
C LYS A 84 -3.81 -15.59 17.88
N LYS A 85 -4.39 -16.65 18.43
CA LYS A 85 -5.80 -17.03 18.16
C LYS A 85 -6.79 -15.91 18.50
N ASP A 86 -6.49 -15.16 19.56
CA ASP A 86 -7.27 -14.06 20.12
C ASP A 86 -6.82 -12.67 19.61
N ALA A 87 -5.93 -12.62 18.62
CA ALA A 87 -5.48 -11.37 18.04
C ALA A 87 -6.64 -10.58 17.42
N GLU A 88 -6.69 -9.28 17.74
CA GLU A 88 -7.65 -8.32 17.23
C GLU A 88 -7.03 -7.49 16.10
N TYR A 89 -7.77 -7.35 15.01
CA TYR A 89 -7.38 -6.56 13.84
C TYR A 89 -8.40 -5.45 13.66
N ILE A 90 -7.95 -4.20 13.72
CA ILE A 90 -8.80 -3.02 13.68
C ILE A 90 -8.64 -2.33 12.33
N PHE A 91 -9.75 -2.01 11.69
CA PHE A 91 -9.80 -1.33 10.39
C PHE A 91 -10.66 -0.09 10.47
N SER A 92 -10.41 0.94 9.66
CA SER A 92 -11.37 2.03 9.51
C SER A 92 -12.65 1.54 8.78
N SER A 93 -13.79 2.16 9.06
CA SER A 93 -15.03 1.87 8.32
C SER A 93 -15.05 2.50 6.91
N GLY A 94 -14.02 3.27 6.55
CA GLY A 94 -13.87 3.96 5.27
C GLY A 94 -12.76 3.40 4.38
N GLU A 95 -12.32 2.17 4.63
CA GLU A 95 -11.24 1.54 3.87
C GLU A 95 -11.58 1.33 2.38
N HIS A 96 -10.54 1.20 1.55
CA HIS A 96 -10.70 0.78 0.16
C HIS A 96 -11.16 -0.71 0.07
N PRO A 97 -11.93 -1.12 -0.94
CA PRO A 97 -12.36 -2.51 -1.12
C PRO A 97 -11.25 -3.56 -1.05
N SER A 98 -10.02 -3.23 -1.45
CA SER A 98 -8.86 -4.13 -1.35
C SER A 98 -8.54 -4.53 0.10
N VAL A 99 -8.78 -3.62 1.06
CA VAL A 99 -8.53 -3.86 2.48
C VAL A 99 -9.72 -4.60 3.10
N PHE A 100 -10.96 -4.22 2.76
CA PHE A 100 -12.15 -4.96 3.20
C PHE A 100 -12.15 -6.42 2.75
N ALA A 101 -11.70 -6.69 1.51
CA ALA A 101 -11.53 -8.06 1.03
C ALA A 101 -10.53 -8.86 1.89
N GLY A 102 -9.39 -8.26 2.26
CA GLY A 102 -8.42 -8.85 3.16
C GLY A 102 -8.97 -9.08 4.57
N ALA A 103 -9.70 -8.10 5.13
CA ALA A 103 -10.37 -8.21 6.42
C ALA A 103 -11.41 -9.35 6.44
N ASN A 104 -12.17 -9.52 5.35
CA ASN A 104 -13.11 -10.64 5.21
C ASN A 104 -12.40 -12.00 5.15
N ASN A 105 -11.25 -12.08 4.48
CA ASN A 105 -10.43 -13.29 4.47
C ASN A 105 -9.93 -13.64 5.88
N LEU A 106 -9.42 -12.64 6.62
CA LEU A 106 -9.04 -12.81 8.03
C LEU A 106 -10.20 -13.33 8.90
N LYS A 107 -11.41 -12.80 8.69
CA LYS A 107 -12.62 -13.26 9.39
C LYS A 107 -12.93 -14.73 9.10
N MET A 108 -12.79 -15.18 7.84
CA MET A 108 -12.95 -16.59 7.46
C MET A 108 -11.92 -17.52 8.12
N GLN A 109 -10.77 -16.97 8.51
CA GLN A 109 -9.74 -17.67 9.28
C GLN A 109 -9.94 -17.59 10.80
N ASN A 110 -11.15 -17.22 11.26
CA ASN A 110 -11.53 -17.08 12.67
C ASN A 110 -10.74 -16.03 13.45
N LYS A 111 -10.24 -14.98 12.78
CA LYS A 111 -9.64 -13.81 13.45
C LYS A 111 -10.72 -12.81 13.90
N THR A 112 -10.44 -12.09 14.98
CA THR A 112 -11.34 -11.03 15.48
C THR A 112 -11.10 -9.74 14.68
N ILE A 113 -12.12 -9.33 13.92
CA ILE A 113 -12.08 -8.11 13.09
C ILE A 113 -12.99 -7.05 13.70
N LEU A 114 -12.43 -5.87 13.93
CA LEU A 114 -13.14 -4.72 14.48
C LEU A 114 -13.07 -3.55 13.49
N PHE A 115 -14.13 -2.76 13.41
CA PHE A 115 -14.18 -1.58 12.58
C PHE A 115 -14.37 -0.33 13.44
N VAL A 116 -13.46 0.64 13.33
CA VAL A 116 -13.63 1.96 13.95
C VAL A 116 -14.58 2.80 13.06
N PRO A 117 -15.62 3.43 13.63
CA PRO A 117 -16.56 4.23 12.87
C PRO A 117 -15.91 5.52 12.34
N LEU A 118 -16.53 6.07 11.30
CA LEU A 118 -16.25 7.42 10.83
C LEU A 118 -17.17 8.43 11.55
N LYS A 119 -16.70 9.66 11.67
CA LYS A 119 -17.49 10.82 12.08
C LYS A 119 -18.32 11.34 10.90
N LYS A 120 -19.16 12.35 11.16
CA LYS A 120 -20.01 12.99 10.14
C LYS A 120 -19.21 13.70 9.04
N ASP A 121 -17.96 14.06 9.30
CA ASP A 121 -17.03 14.66 8.34
C ASP A 121 -16.20 13.60 7.58
N SER A 122 -16.59 12.33 7.67
CA SER A 122 -15.92 11.17 7.07
C SER A 122 -14.51 10.87 7.61
N THR A 123 -14.03 11.61 8.62
CA THR A 123 -12.78 11.28 9.31
C THR A 123 -12.95 10.13 10.29
N VAL A 124 -11.89 9.39 10.57
CA VAL A 124 -11.91 8.31 11.57
C VAL A 124 -12.15 8.87 12.97
N ASP A 125 -13.00 8.21 13.75
CA ASP A 125 -13.16 8.52 15.17
C ASP A 125 -11.96 8.03 16.00
N ILE A 126 -10.93 8.89 16.12
CA ILE A 126 -9.69 8.60 16.86
C ILE A 126 -9.95 8.32 18.34
N GLU A 127 -10.93 8.97 18.98
CA GLU A 127 -11.22 8.70 20.39
C GLU A 127 -11.88 7.33 20.54
N LYS A 128 -12.74 6.94 19.59
CA LYS A 128 -13.26 5.59 19.53
C LYS A 128 -12.15 4.56 19.26
N LEU A 129 -11.24 4.84 18.32
CA LEU A 129 -10.08 3.97 18.04
C LEU A 129 -9.27 3.72 19.32
N LYS A 130 -8.90 4.77 20.05
CA LYS A 130 -8.15 4.64 21.31
C LYS A 130 -8.88 3.75 22.33
N SER A 131 -10.20 3.89 22.46
CA SER A 131 -11.00 3.06 23.37
C SER A 131 -11.12 1.59 22.94
N MET A 132 -10.83 1.27 21.67
CA MET A 132 -10.84 -0.08 21.12
C MET A 132 -9.49 -0.78 21.22
N LEU A 133 -8.40 -0.07 21.50
CA LEU A 133 -7.08 -0.66 21.66
C LEU A 133 -7.03 -1.47 22.95
N THR A 134 -6.60 -2.72 22.83
CA THR A 134 -6.44 -3.68 23.93
C THR A 134 -5.05 -4.33 23.87
N GLU A 135 -4.68 -5.10 24.89
CA GLU A 135 -3.47 -5.93 24.87
C GLU A 135 -3.49 -6.99 23.74
N ASN A 136 -4.67 -7.32 23.22
CA ASN A 136 -4.84 -8.28 22.11
C ASN A 136 -4.82 -7.61 20.74
N THR A 137 -4.78 -6.27 20.67
CA THR A 137 -4.67 -5.55 19.40
C THR A 137 -3.35 -5.89 18.72
N HIS A 138 -3.43 -6.59 17.58
CA HIS A 138 -2.28 -7.03 16.83
C HIS A 138 -1.97 -6.13 15.64
N TYR A 139 -3.00 -5.59 15.00
CA TYR A 139 -2.87 -4.81 13.78
C TYR A 139 -3.95 -3.73 13.70
N VAL A 140 -3.56 -2.56 13.23
CA VAL A 140 -4.46 -1.43 12.96
C VAL A 140 -4.20 -0.92 11.54
N SER A 141 -5.23 -0.84 10.72
CA SER A 141 -5.20 -0.27 9.37
C SER A 141 -6.16 0.89 9.27
N ILE A 142 -5.63 2.04 8.84
CA ILE A 142 -6.38 3.26 8.62
C ILE A 142 -5.96 3.83 7.27
N LEU A 143 -6.93 4.03 6.38
CA LEU A 143 -6.73 4.74 5.12
C LEU A 143 -6.29 6.18 5.39
N HIS A 144 -5.18 6.59 4.76
CA HIS A 144 -4.60 7.91 5.00
C HIS A 144 -5.48 9.05 4.47
N VAL A 145 -6.04 8.88 3.27
CA VAL A 145 -6.98 9.82 2.64
C VAL A 145 -8.04 9.02 1.91
N SER A 146 -9.31 9.35 2.13
CA SER A 146 -10.43 8.72 1.44
C SER A 146 -10.41 9.03 -0.06
N ASN A 147 -10.35 8.00 -0.89
CA ASN A 147 -10.44 8.15 -2.35
C ASN A 147 -11.84 8.59 -2.82
N GLU A 148 -12.87 8.50 -1.97
CA GLU A 148 -14.24 8.92 -2.30
C GLU A 148 -14.55 10.34 -1.81
N THR A 149 -14.10 10.69 -0.60
CA THR A 149 -14.49 11.95 0.07
C THR A 149 -13.35 12.95 0.20
N GLY A 150 -12.09 12.51 0.09
CA GLY A 150 -10.90 13.32 0.34
C GLY A 150 -10.63 13.64 1.81
N ALA A 151 -11.43 13.06 2.73
CA ALA A 151 -11.25 13.16 4.19
C ALA A 151 -10.03 12.37 4.69
#